data_AF-A0A920SI90-F1
#
_entry.id   AF-A0A920SI90-F1
#
_cell.length_a   1.000
_cell.length_b   1.000
_cell.length_c   1.000
_cell.angle_alpha   90.00
_cell.angle_beta   90.00
_cell.angle_gamma   90.00
#
_symmetry.space_group_name_H-M   'P 1'
#
loop_
_entity.id
_entity.type
_entity.pdbx_description
1 polymer ?
#
loop_
_entity_poly.entity_id
_entity_poly.type
_entity_poly.pdbx_seq_one_letter_code
_entity_poly.pdbx_strand_id
1 'polypeptide(L)'
;MVYVRGHACDFDEWEERGASAGAIGIAFRISERLRTGSVAKTSTGEVMVCYPGGIGNGMQGNPLYQAFISAGEQAGYPRTDDYNGYQQEGFGGYHMTVGGGVRASSAQAYLRPILGRSNLRVVTQSQVHRIVLEGRRAVAVVYEFDGHEFQLGAQAEFIVVPGHWLASDIAEIWDWPRAHLSNMGIGLCILWKVGGRISRITWRFTCSIAVGNRSPEREIRILAAVFDWTSLVVIQRGLGATNHFEAGGFIRSKGGIRWPDIQFHFLPGAMRYDGAGGHGHGFQVHVGLNKVESRGRVQIRSSNPRDLPSIQFNYLQHHHDQSVFRRAVPGLLERF
;
A
#
# COMPACT_ATOMS: atom_id res chain seq x y z
N MET A 1 -3.02 -4.98 -4.17
CA MET A 1 -3.27 -6.27 -3.50
C MET A 1 -1.97 -7.06 -3.34
N VAL A 2 -0.81 -6.44 -3.55
CA VAL A 2 0.47 -7.06 -3.18
C VAL A 2 0.51 -7.14 -1.66
N TYR A 3 0.82 -8.31 -1.13
CA TYR A 3 1.02 -8.51 0.30
C TYR A 3 2.52 -8.43 0.60
N VAL A 4 2.90 -7.35 1.27
CA VAL A 4 4.27 -7.08 1.71
C VAL A 4 4.26 -6.77 3.19
N ARG A 5 5.17 -7.40 3.91
CA ARG A 5 5.46 -7.16 5.31
C ARG A 5 6.66 -6.22 5.47
N GLY A 6 6.69 -5.44 6.55
CA GLY A 6 7.89 -4.72 6.96
C GLY A 6 9.02 -5.68 7.34
N HIS A 7 10.25 -5.20 7.28
CA HIS A 7 11.42 -5.89 7.77
C HIS A 7 11.40 -5.96 9.31
N ALA A 8 12.00 -6.98 9.94
CA ALA A 8 12.11 -7.04 11.40
C ALA A 8 12.72 -5.75 12.00
N CYS A 9 13.78 -5.26 11.37
CA CYS A 9 14.42 -4.00 11.76
C CYS A 9 13.54 -2.74 11.60
N ASP A 10 12.45 -2.79 10.83
CA ASP A 10 11.49 -1.68 10.81
C ASP A 10 10.77 -1.56 12.16
N PHE A 11 10.53 -2.70 12.83
CA PHE A 11 9.92 -2.75 14.16
C PHE A 11 10.92 -2.33 15.24
N ASP A 12 12.19 -2.75 15.13
CA ASP A 12 13.27 -2.25 15.99
C ASP A 12 13.38 -0.72 15.91
N GLU A 13 13.34 -0.16 14.69
CA GLU A 13 13.39 1.28 14.48
C GLU A 13 12.19 2.00 15.10
N TRP A 14 11.02 1.37 15.15
CA TRP A 14 9.87 1.94 15.85
C TRP A 14 10.09 1.99 17.37
N GLU A 15 10.69 0.95 17.95
CA GLU A 15 11.03 0.92 19.37
C GLU A 15 12.07 2.00 19.71
N GLU A 16 13.12 2.11 18.90
CA GLU A 16 14.16 3.16 19.02
C GLU A 16 13.55 4.57 18.95
N ARG A 17 12.44 4.74 18.22
CA ARG A 17 11.69 6.00 18.11
C ARG A 17 10.61 6.18 19.19
N GLY A 18 10.55 5.28 20.16
CA GLY A 18 9.67 5.39 21.33
C GLY A 18 8.29 4.73 21.17
N ALA A 19 8.07 3.91 20.14
CA ALA A 19 6.85 3.10 20.07
C ALA A 19 6.87 2.01 21.16
N SER A 20 5.70 1.70 21.71
CA SER A 20 5.62 0.73 22.80
C SER A 20 5.91 -0.69 22.31
N ALA A 21 6.73 -1.42 23.06
CA ALA A 21 7.02 -2.84 22.79
C ALA A 21 5.75 -3.69 22.68
N GLY A 22 4.71 -3.37 23.46
CA GLY A 22 3.40 -4.02 23.37
C GLY A 22 2.71 -3.82 22.02
N ALA A 23 2.67 -2.58 21.49
CA ALA A 23 2.08 -2.28 20.20
C ALA A 23 2.89 -2.91 19.05
N ILE A 24 4.22 -2.84 19.13
CA ILE A 24 5.13 -3.49 18.18
C ILE A 24 4.88 -4.99 18.16
N GLY A 25 4.80 -5.63 19.33
CA GLY A 25 4.53 -7.06 19.44
C GLY A 25 3.17 -7.46 18.85
N ILE A 26 2.13 -6.62 18.99
CA ILE A 26 0.83 -6.86 18.34
C ILE A 26 0.97 -6.77 16.81
N ALA A 27 1.59 -5.70 16.29
CA ALA A 27 1.78 -5.50 14.86
C ALA A 27 2.59 -6.65 14.23
N PHE A 28 3.68 -7.05 14.88
CA PHE A 28 4.51 -8.17 14.48
C PHE A 28 3.70 -9.48 14.46
N ARG A 29 2.96 -9.80 15.53
CA ARG A 29 2.12 -11.02 15.58
C ARG A 29 1.06 -11.04 14.49
N ILE A 30 0.38 -9.92 14.22
CA ILE A 30 -0.60 -9.84 13.11
C ILE A 30 0.10 -10.13 11.79
N SER A 31 1.30 -9.56 11.57
CA SER A 31 2.05 -9.77 10.34
C SER A 31 2.60 -11.19 10.17
N GLU A 32 2.95 -11.87 11.26
CA GLU A 32 3.43 -13.27 11.26
C GLU A 32 2.27 -14.28 11.12
N ARG A 33 1.08 -13.98 11.65
CA ARG A 33 -0.10 -14.87 11.49
C ARG A 33 -0.56 -15.00 10.04
N LEU A 34 -0.28 -13.97 9.24
CA LEU A 34 -0.54 -13.96 7.80
C LEU A 34 0.54 -14.70 6.99
N ARG A 35 1.53 -15.31 7.66
CA ARG A 35 2.58 -16.12 7.07
C ARG A 35 2.08 -17.56 6.92
N THR A 36 2.35 -18.15 5.75
CA THR A 36 2.23 -19.58 5.39
C THR A 36 0.88 -20.11 4.87
N GLY A 37 0.93 -20.52 3.59
CA GLY A 37 0.39 -21.77 3.02
C GLY A 37 -1.10 -22.05 3.02
N SER A 38 -1.91 -21.39 3.84
CA SER A 38 -3.30 -21.78 3.96
C SER A 38 -4.18 -20.97 3.02
N VAL A 39 -4.68 -21.64 1.97
CA VAL A 39 -6.05 -21.41 1.50
C VAL A 39 -7.02 -21.87 2.61
N ALA A 40 -6.80 -21.48 3.86
CA ALA A 40 -7.74 -21.74 4.92
C ALA A 40 -8.63 -20.51 4.96
N LYS A 41 -9.90 -20.68 4.59
CA LYS A 41 -10.96 -19.98 5.30
C LYS A 41 -10.69 -20.21 6.78
N THR A 42 -9.92 -19.36 7.43
CA THR A 42 -9.83 -19.42 8.88
C THR A 42 -11.18 -18.92 9.34
N SER A 43 -11.85 -19.71 10.17
CA SER A 43 -13.07 -19.33 10.88
C SER A 43 -12.85 -18.15 11.84
N THR A 44 -11.66 -17.53 11.82
CA THR A 44 -11.20 -16.48 12.73
C THR A 44 -11.23 -15.06 12.13
N GLY A 45 -11.62 -14.89 10.86
CA GLY A 45 -11.89 -13.56 10.29
C GLY A 45 -10.65 -12.75 9.86
N GLU A 46 -9.57 -13.40 9.45
CA GLU A 46 -8.33 -12.74 9.01
C GLU A 46 -8.32 -12.43 7.50
N VAL A 47 -7.44 -11.51 7.08
CA VAL A 47 -7.29 -11.17 5.65
C VAL A 47 -6.56 -12.30 4.94
N MET A 48 -7.25 -12.93 3.98
CA MET A 48 -6.67 -14.03 3.18
C MET A 48 -5.46 -13.57 2.37
N VAL A 49 -4.37 -14.33 2.46
CA VAL A 49 -3.15 -14.17 1.66
C VAL A 49 -2.92 -15.43 0.84
N CYS A 50 -2.67 -15.28 -0.46
CA CYS A 50 -2.27 -16.36 -1.34
C CYS A 50 -0.85 -16.14 -1.87
N TYR A 51 -0.17 -17.24 -2.14
CA TYR A 51 1.11 -17.24 -2.85
C TYR A 51 0.87 -17.06 -4.34
N PRO A 52 1.87 -16.58 -5.10
CA PRO A 52 1.74 -16.43 -6.54
C PRO A 52 1.24 -17.72 -7.22
N GLY A 53 1.59 -18.91 -6.68
CA GLY A 53 1.15 -20.25 -7.10
C GLY A 53 -0.21 -20.76 -6.61
N GLY A 54 -0.88 -20.08 -5.68
CA GLY A 54 -2.08 -20.61 -5.01
C GLY A 54 -3.40 -20.21 -5.67
N ILE A 55 -3.62 -18.92 -5.87
CA ILE A 55 -4.84 -18.30 -6.43
C ILE A 55 -4.39 -17.17 -7.34
N GLY A 56 -4.54 -17.32 -8.66
CA GLY A 56 -3.96 -16.41 -9.67
C GLY A 56 -3.45 -17.19 -10.91
N ASN A 57 -2.40 -16.67 -11.58
CA ASN A 57 -1.76 -17.33 -12.72
C ASN A 57 -0.42 -18.03 -12.39
N GLY A 58 0.00 -18.08 -11.11
CA GLY A 58 1.21 -18.81 -10.73
C GLY A 58 2.53 -18.07 -10.96
N MET A 59 2.52 -16.80 -11.38
CA MET A 59 3.60 -16.22 -12.21
C MET A 59 3.90 -17.03 -13.49
N GLN A 60 3.12 -18.08 -13.80
CA GLN A 60 3.34 -18.95 -14.95
C GLN A 60 2.67 -18.38 -16.20
N GLY A 61 1.73 -17.44 -16.02
CA GLY A 61 1.04 -16.78 -17.13
C GLY A 61 1.91 -15.81 -17.95
N ASN A 62 3.08 -15.38 -17.44
CA ASN A 62 3.96 -14.48 -18.19
C ASN A 62 5.46 -14.77 -17.92
N PRO A 63 6.26 -15.12 -18.94
CA PRO A 63 7.69 -15.44 -18.78
C PRO A 63 8.53 -14.26 -18.28
N LEU A 64 8.05 -13.02 -18.45
CA LEU A 64 8.75 -11.82 -18.00
C LEU A 64 8.95 -11.78 -16.47
N TYR A 65 8.09 -12.43 -15.69
CA TYR A 65 8.30 -12.51 -14.24
C TYR A 65 9.57 -13.28 -13.88
N GLN A 66 9.80 -14.44 -14.52
CA GLN A 66 11.02 -15.21 -14.31
C GLN A 66 12.24 -14.48 -14.89
N ALA A 67 12.09 -13.85 -16.06
CA ALA A 67 13.17 -13.05 -16.65
C ALA A 67 13.61 -11.91 -15.72
N PHE A 68 12.66 -11.22 -15.08
CA PHE A 68 12.96 -10.17 -14.11
C PHE A 68 13.69 -10.69 -12.87
N ILE A 69 13.25 -11.83 -12.31
CA ILE A 69 13.91 -12.45 -11.14
C ILE A 69 15.33 -12.89 -11.50
N SER A 70 15.50 -13.58 -12.64
CA SER A 70 16.79 -14.04 -13.12
C SER A 70 17.74 -12.88 -13.44
N ALA A 71 17.24 -11.74 -13.92
CA ALA A 71 18.06 -10.55 -14.10
C ALA A 71 18.54 -9.97 -12.76
N GLY A 72 17.72 -10.03 -11.70
CA GLY A 72 18.15 -9.71 -10.34
C GLY A 72 19.31 -10.60 -9.85
N GLU A 73 19.23 -11.91 -10.12
CA GLU A 73 20.30 -12.87 -9.83
C GLU A 73 21.59 -12.57 -10.63
N GLN A 74 21.46 -12.29 -11.92
CA GLN A 74 22.59 -11.91 -12.79
C GLN A 74 23.23 -10.58 -12.37
N ALA A 75 22.46 -9.68 -11.77
CA ALA A 75 22.95 -8.44 -11.17
C ALA A 75 23.67 -8.66 -9.83
N GLY A 76 23.73 -9.90 -9.32
CA GLY A 76 24.43 -10.27 -8.09
C GLY A 76 23.58 -10.19 -6.83
N TYR A 77 22.26 -10.02 -6.94
CA TYR A 77 21.35 -10.08 -5.81
C TYR A 77 20.81 -11.50 -5.62
N PRO A 78 20.50 -11.93 -4.39
CA PRO A 78 19.96 -13.26 -4.18
C PRO A 78 18.53 -13.38 -4.73
N ARG A 79 18.13 -14.62 -5.04
CA ARG A 79 16.72 -14.98 -5.20
C ARG A 79 16.09 -15.28 -3.84
N THR A 80 14.81 -14.96 -3.69
CA THR A 80 14.03 -15.33 -2.51
C THR A 80 12.79 -16.12 -2.91
N ASP A 81 12.58 -17.26 -2.24
CA ASP A 81 11.38 -18.08 -2.40
C ASP A 81 10.21 -17.57 -1.55
N ASP A 82 10.52 -16.77 -0.52
CA ASP A 82 9.54 -16.11 0.34
C ASP A 82 9.92 -14.65 0.52
N TYR A 83 9.29 -13.79 -0.27
CA TYR A 83 9.47 -12.33 -0.22
C TYR A 83 9.15 -11.73 1.17
N ASN A 84 8.31 -12.40 1.96
CA ASN A 84 7.95 -12.00 3.32
C ASN A 84 8.64 -12.86 4.39
N GLY A 85 9.60 -13.70 3.97
CA GLY A 85 10.28 -14.68 4.81
C GLY A 85 11.37 -14.07 5.67
N TYR A 86 12.26 -14.93 6.16
CA TYR A 86 13.41 -14.53 6.97
C TYR A 86 14.38 -13.65 6.16
N GLN A 87 14.67 -14.04 4.92
CA GLN A 87 15.50 -13.27 3.99
C GLN A 87 14.61 -12.44 3.07
N GLN A 88 14.37 -11.19 3.45
CA GLN A 88 13.58 -10.27 2.64
C GLN A 88 14.38 -9.70 1.45
N GLU A 89 15.70 -9.57 1.57
CA GLU A 89 16.54 -9.13 0.46
C GLU A 89 16.61 -10.17 -0.65
N GLY A 90 16.39 -9.72 -1.87
CA GLY A 90 16.43 -10.53 -3.08
C GLY A 90 15.24 -10.31 -3.99
N PHE A 91 15.24 -11.02 -5.11
CA PHE A 91 14.17 -10.98 -6.11
C PHE A 91 13.34 -12.26 -6.05
N GLY A 92 12.02 -12.12 -6.14
CA GLY A 92 11.10 -13.24 -5.96
C GLY A 92 9.66 -12.90 -6.29
N GLY A 93 8.79 -13.90 -6.07
CA GLY A 93 7.35 -13.77 -6.28
C GLY A 93 6.66 -13.04 -5.13
N TYR A 94 5.71 -12.19 -5.47
CA TYR A 94 4.87 -11.48 -4.51
C TYR A 94 3.69 -12.32 -4.03
N HIS A 95 3.46 -12.31 -2.72
CA HIS A 95 2.18 -12.74 -2.16
C HIS A 95 1.07 -11.73 -2.49
N MET A 96 -0.18 -12.18 -2.44
CA MET A 96 -1.34 -11.33 -2.72
C MET A 96 -2.43 -11.48 -1.67
N THR A 97 -3.15 -10.39 -1.39
CA THR A 97 -4.36 -10.42 -0.57
C THR A 97 -5.58 -10.82 -1.42
N VAL A 98 -5.67 -12.08 -1.80
CA VAL A 98 -6.74 -12.67 -2.62
C VAL A 98 -7.18 -14.00 -2.00
N GLY A 99 -8.49 -14.20 -1.84
CA GLY A 99 -9.08 -15.43 -1.33
C GLY A 99 -10.26 -15.86 -2.20
N GLY A 100 -10.26 -17.12 -2.67
CA GLY A 100 -11.30 -17.62 -3.57
C GLY A 100 -11.45 -16.81 -4.87
N GLY A 101 -10.33 -16.34 -5.43
CA GLY A 101 -10.32 -15.51 -6.65
C GLY A 101 -10.78 -14.07 -6.47
N VAL A 102 -11.18 -13.67 -5.25
CA VAL A 102 -11.69 -12.32 -4.96
C VAL A 102 -10.74 -11.57 -4.05
N ARG A 103 -10.63 -10.25 -4.23
CA ARG A 103 -9.87 -9.36 -3.35
C ARG A 103 -10.24 -9.58 -1.88
N ALA A 104 -9.25 -9.91 -1.06
CA ALA A 104 -9.39 -9.96 0.39
C ALA A 104 -9.14 -8.57 1.00
N SER A 105 -10.17 -7.95 1.57
CA SER A 105 -10.08 -6.63 2.22
C SER A 105 -10.35 -6.72 3.72
N SER A 106 -9.85 -5.77 4.51
CA SER A 106 -10.15 -5.71 5.95
C SER A 106 -11.65 -5.62 6.24
N ALA A 107 -12.42 -4.93 5.40
CA ALA A 107 -13.88 -4.89 5.52
C ALA A 107 -14.52 -6.26 5.30
N GLN A 108 -14.03 -7.05 4.33
CA GLN A 108 -14.52 -8.40 4.09
C GLN A 108 -14.13 -9.36 5.20
N ALA A 109 -12.92 -9.24 5.73
CA ALA A 109 -12.38 -10.12 6.76
C ALA A 109 -12.99 -9.85 8.14
N TYR A 110 -12.99 -8.59 8.58
CA TYR A 110 -13.33 -8.23 9.96
C TYR A 110 -14.72 -7.63 10.13
N LEU A 111 -15.22 -6.86 9.15
CA LEU A 111 -16.47 -6.11 9.30
C LEU A 111 -17.70 -6.91 8.81
N ARG A 112 -17.64 -7.42 7.57
CA ARG A 112 -18.77 -8.13 6.94
C ARG A 112 -19.32 -9.29 7.78
N PRO A 113 -18.50 -10.15 8.42
CA PRO A 113 -19.01 -11.27 9.20
C PRO A 113 -19.82 -10.87 10.43
N ILE A 114 -19.68 -9.62 10.91
CA ILE A 114 -20.28 -9.14 12.15
C ILE A 114 -21.31 -8.03 11.94
N LEU A 115 -21.65 -7.68 10.69
CA LEU A 115 -22.62 -6.63 10.36
C LEU A 115 -24.02 -6.86 10.96
N GLY A 116 -24.41 -8.11 11.19
CA GLY A 116 -25.70 -8.45 11.77
C GLY A 116 -25.78 -8.30 13.30
N ARG A 117 -24.69 -7.92 13.98
CA ARG A 117 -24.70 -7.74 15.44
C ARG A 117 -25.50 -6.49 15.82
N SER A 118 -26.41 -6.62 16.77
CA SER A 118 -27.28 -5.51 17.23
C SER A 118 -26.51 -4.36 17.88
N ASN A 119 -25.30 -4.61 18.37
CA ASN A 119 -24.43 -3.62 18.99
C ASN A 119 -23.44 -2.95 18.01
N LEU A 120 -23.56 -3.18 16.71
CA LEU A 120 -22.72 -2.58 15.68
C LEU A 120 -23.55 -1.76 14.70
N ARG A 121 -23.18 -0.50 14.51
CA ARG A 121 -23.73 0.36 13.47
C ARG A 121 -22.62 0.82 12.54
N VAL A 122 -22.83 0.63 11.24
CA VAL A 122 -21.93 1.12 10.19
C VAL A 122 -22.64 2.23 9.43
N VAL A 123 -22.00 3.39 9.31
CA VAL A 123 -22.50 4.54 8.56
C VAL A 123 -21.51 4.84 7.44
N THR A 124 -21.86 4.47 6.20
CA THR A 124 -21.04 4.77 5.01
C THR A 124 -21.44 6.09 4.38
N GLN A 125 -20.64 6.58 3.42
CA GLN A 125 -20.90 7.85 2.72
C GLN A 125 -21.11 9.02 3.70
N SER A 126 -20.38 8.96 4.82
CA SER A 126 -20.38 9.97 5.85
C SER A 126 -19.00 10.57 5.98
N GLN A 127 -18.93 11.89 6.08
CA GLN A 127 -17.67 12.62 6.26
C GLN A 127 -17.63 13.21 7.66
N VAL A 128 -16.65 12.80 8.46
CA VAL A 128 -16.41 13.42 9.77
C VAL A 128 -15.82 14.81 9.57
N HIS A 129 -16.46 15.82 10.14
CA HIS A 129 -16.06 17.23 10.05
C HIS A 129 -15.14 17.63 11.21
N ARG A 130 -15.53 17.30 12.44
CA ARG A 130 -14.81 17.70 13.65
C ARG A 130 -15.12 16.79 14.82
N ILE A 131 -14.22 16.81 15.80
CA ILE A 131 -14.41 16.20 17.12
C ILE A 131 -14.69 17.35 18.09
N VAL A 132 -15.80 17.25 18.82
CA VAL A 132 -16.19 18.21 19.85
C VAL A 132 -15.44 17.87 21.13
N LEU A 133 -14.80 18.88 21.72
CA LEU A 133 -14.02 18.75 22.95
C LEU A 133 -14.65 19.53 24.11
N GLU A 134 -14.68 18.93 25.29
CA GLU A 134 -14.88 19.60 26.58
C GLU A 134 -13.53 19.62 27.31
N GLY A 135 -12.86 20.76 27.30
CA GLY A 135 -11.47 20.86 27.77
C GLY A 135 -10.54 19.98 26.93
N ARG A 136 -10.05 18.88 27.52
CA ARG A 136 -9.21 17.88 26.84
C ARG A 136 -9.95 16.59 26.47
N ARG A 137 -11.24 16.47 26.80
CA ARG A 137 -12.02 15.26 26.58
C ARG A 137 -12.81 15.36 25.28
N ALA A 138 -12.72 14.36 24.41
CA ALA A 138 -13.60 14.23 23.25
C ALA A 138 -14.98 13.74 23.69
N VAL A 139 -16.04 14.47 23.29
CA VAL A 139 -17.40 14.23 23.76
C VAL A 139 -18.39 13.92 22.65
N ALA A 140 -18.13 14.41 21.45
CA ALA A 140 -18.92 14.09 20.28
C ALA A 140 -18.09 14.14 19.00
N VAL A 141 -18.57 13.46 17.96
CA VAL A 141 -18.14 13.66 16.59
C VAL A 141 -19.26 14.32 15.80
N VAL A 142 -18.90 15.29 14.97
CA VAL A 142 -19.82 15.90 14.02
C VAL A 142 -19.47 15.38 12.65
N TYR A 143 -20.46 14.84 11.95
CA TYR A 143 -20.31 14.28 10.62
C TYR A 143 -21.46 14.68 9.72
N GLU A 144 -21.20 14.72 8.41
CA GLU A 144 -22.20 14.91 7.39
C GLU A 144 -22.65 13.56 6.83
N PHE A 145 -23.96 13.43 6.65
CA PHE A 145 -24.57 12.31 5.94
C PHE A 145 -25.77 12.85 5.15
N ASP A 146 -25.83 12.50 3.86
CA ASP A 146 -26.89 12.97 2.95
C ASP A 146 -27.07 14.51 2.94
N GLY A 147 -25.95 15.24 3.01
CA GLY A 147 -25.94 16.70 3.03
C GLY A 147 -26.40 17.33 4.35
N HIS A 148 -26.66 16.55 5.40
CA HIS A 148 -27.10 17.04 6.71
C HIS A 148 -26.05 16.78 7.77
N GLU A 149 -25.86 17.74 8.67
CA GLU A 149 -24.91 17.63 9.78
C GLU A 149 -25.56 16.89 10.97
N PHE A 150 -24.88 15.87 11.47
CA PHE A 150 -25.27 15.08 12.63
C PHE A 150 -24.18 15.14 13.70
N GLN A 151 -24.61 15.04 14.96
CA GLN A 151 -23.70 14.94 16.10
C GLN A 151 -23.92 13.61 16.82
N LEU A 152 -22.83 12.88 17.08
CA LEU A 152 -22.85 11.58 17.76
C LEU A 152 -21.90 11.61 18.96
N GLY A 153 -22.45 11.41 20.16
CA GLY A 153 -21.68 11.24 21.39
C GLY A 153 -21.15 9.82 21.55
N ALA A 154 -20.12 9.65 22.39
CA ALA A 154 -19.63 8.34 22.81
C ALA A 154 -19.62 8.26 24.35
N GLN A 155 -19.99 7.09 24.87
CA GLN A 155 -19.99 6.83 26.32
C GLN A 155 -18.62 6.41 26.85
N ALA A 156 -17.78 5.80 26.00
CA ALA A 156 -16.47 5.30 26.38
C ALA A 156 -15.36 6.06 25.65
N GLU A 157 -15.17 5.77 24.36
CA GLU A 157 -13.99 6.22 23.61
C GLU A 157 -14.35 6.64 22.18
N PHE A 158 -13.55 7.56 21.64
CA PHE A 158 -13.47 7.84 20.21
C PHE A 158 -12.14 7.31 19.68
N ILE A 159 -12.19 6.40 18.72
CA ILE A 159 -11.01 5.87 18.05
C ILE A 159 -10.95 6.51 16.66
N VAL A 160 -9.87 7.24 16.39
CA VAL A 160 -9.65 7.86 15.07
C VAL A 160 -8.58 7.08 14.33
N VAL A 161 -8.95 6.53 13.18
CA VAL A 161 -8.06 5.81 12.28
C VAL A 161 -7.94 6.61 10.98
N PRO A 162 -7.11 7.66 10.95
CA PRO A 162 -6.92 8.43 9.72
C PRO A 162 -6.28 7.56 8.65
N GLY A 163 -6.67 7.76 7.39
CA GLY A 163 -5.84 7.31 6.28
C GLY A 163 -4.46 7.98 6.35
N HIS A 164 -3.42 7.40 5.73
CA HIS A 164 -2.05 7.92 5.81
C HIS A 164 -1.88 9.40 5.43
N TRP A 165 -2.74 9.94 4.56
CA TRP A 165 -2.81 11.37 4.20
C TRP A 165 -3.26 12.29 5.33
N LEU A 166 -3.85 11.72 6.37
CA LEU A 166 -4.32 12.38 7.58
C LEU A 166 -3.58 11.84 8.80
N ALA A 167 -2.70 10.84 8.63
CA ALA A 167 -1.90 10.26 9.70
C ALA A 167 -0.63 11.09 9.88
N SER A 168 -0.41 11.53 11.10
CA SER A 168 0.78 12.27 11.53
C SER A 168 1.58 11.40 12.49
N ASP A 169 2.91 11.56 12.51
CA ASP A 169 3.70 11.08 13.65
C ASP A 169 3.14 11.77 14.92
N ILE A 170 2.51 10.96 15.79
CA ILE A 170 1.68 11.46 16.91
C ILE A 170 2.47 12.36 17.87
N ALA A 171 3.79 12.18 17.94
CA ALA A 171 4.69 12.99 18.77
C ALA A 171 4.80 14.46 18.32
N GLU A 172 4.59 14.77 17.03
CA GLU A 172 4.75 16.13 16.50
C GLU A 172 3.43 16.92 16.40
N ILE A 173 2.31 16.34 16.83
CA ILE A 173 0.95 16.91 16.75
C ILE A 173 0.80 18.20 17.58
N TRP A 174 1.66 18.42 18.57
CA TRP A 174 1.46 19.46 19.58
C TRP A 174 1.98 20.85 19.19
N ASP A 175 2.81 20.96 18.15
CA ASP A 175 3.50 22.21 17.78
C ASP A 175 3.04 22.79 16.43
N TRP A 176 1.75 22.73 16.12
CA TRP A 176 1.24 23.61 15.07
C TRP A 176 1.28 25.07 15.56
N PRO A 177 1.74 26.05 14.76
CA PRO A 177 1.70 27.44 15.18
C PRO A 177 0.24 27.82 15.40
N ARG A 178 -0.18 27.93 16.67
CA ARG A 178 -1.53 28.32 17.10
C ARG A 178 -2.05 29.52 16.30
N ALA A 179 -1.16 30.43 15.92
CA ALA A 179 -1.41 31.57 15.05
C ALA A 179 -2.16 31.23 13.75
N HIS A 180 -1.80 30.15 13.05
CA HIS A 180 -2.46 29.82 11.78
C HIS A 180 -3.90 29.34 11.96
N LEU A 181 -4.22 28.68 13.08
CA LEU A 181 -5.56 28.16 13.38
C LEU A 181 -6.46 29.22 13.97
N SER A 182 -5.90 30.06 14.84
CA SER A 182 -6.57 31.25 15.35
C SER A 182 -7.03 32.17 14.22
N ASN A 183 -6.20 32.34 13.17
CA ASN A 183 -6.57 33.13 11.99
C ASN A 183 -7.71 32.52 11.16
N MET A 184 -8.00 31.22 11.31
CA MET A 184 -9.10 30.54 10.63
C MET A 184 -10.36 30.37 11.50
N GLY A 185 -10.35 30.92 12.72
CA GLY A 185 -11.43 30.76 13.69
C GLY A 185 -11.59 29.31 14.20
N ILE A 186 -10.58 28.46 14.01
CA ILE A 186 -10.60 27.07 14.45
C ILE A 186 -10.05 27.03 15.88
N GLY A 187 -10.95 26.98 16.88
CA GLY A 187 -10.56 26.68 18.26
C GLY A 187 -9.85 25.32 18.32
N LEU A 188 -8.88 25.17 19.23
CA LEU A 188 -7.91 24.05 19.35
C LEU A 188 -8.53 22.69 18.99
N CYS A 189 -8.60 22.40 17.69
CA CYS A 189 -8.94 21.12 17.15
C CYS A 189 -7.62 20.38 17.05
N ILE A 190 -7.61 19.12 17.46
CA ILE A 190 -6.46 18.24 17.22
C ILE A 190 -6.29 18.17 15.70
N LEU A 191 -5.35 18.96 15.18
CA LEU A 191 -5.03 18.99 13.78
C LEU A 191 -3.83 18.11 13.54
N TRP A 192 -4.04 17.17 12.64
CA TRP A 192 -3.09 16.14 12.29
C TRP A 192 -1.92 16.78 11.55
N LYS A 193 -0.70 16.71 12.11
CA LYS A 193 0.52 17.16 11.43
C LYS A 193 0.91 16.14 10.36
N VAL A 194 0.32 16.24 9.18
CA VAL A 194 0.60 15.27 8.13
C VAL A 194 2.00 15.52 7.55
N GLY A 195 2.97 14.77 8.03
CA GLY A 195 4.29 14.62 7.44
C GLY A 195 4.34 13.32 6.65
N GLY A 196 3.71 13.28 5.48
CA GLY A 196 3.73 12.08 4.65
C GLY A 196 5.16 11.77 4.20
N ARG A 197 5.66 10.57 4.54
CA ARG A 197 6.77 9.93 3.81
C ARG A 197 6.16 9.28 2.58
N ILE A 198 6.41 9.85 1.42
CA ILE A 198 5.84 9.33 0.17
C ILE A 198 6.99 9.14 -0.81
N SER A 199 7.13 7.92 -1.31
CA SER A 199 8.35 7.49 -1.97
C SER A 199 8.09 6.39 -2.99
N ARG A 200 7.40 6.75 -4.08
CA ARG A 200 7.25 5.83 -5.21
C ARG A 200 7.44 6.55 -6.53
N ILE A 201 8.45 6.13 -7.29
CA ILE A 201 8.74 6.63 -8.63
C ILE A 201 8.69 5.43 -9.59
N THR A 202 8.03 5.61 -10.74
CA THR A 202 7.77 4.53 -11.69
C THR A 202 8.61 4.72 -12.94
N TRP A 203 9.32 3.67 -13.37
CA TRP A 203 10.06 3.65 -14.64
C TRP A 203 9.35 2.78 -15.67
N ARG A 204 9.30 3.25 -16.91
CA ARG A 204 8.66 2.57 -18.03
C ARG A 204 9.70 2.18 -19.06
N PHE A 205 9.72 0.91 -19.43
CA PHE A 205 10.58 0.38 -20.49
C PHE A 205 9.71 -0.03 -21.68
N THR A 206 10.08 0.47 -22.86
CA THR A 206 9.49 0.01 -24.12
C THR A 206 10.35 -1.14 -24.62
N CYS A 207 9.75 -2.31 -24.83
CA CYS A 207 10.47 -3.49 -25.26
C CYS A 207 10.18 -3.79 -26.73
N SER A 208 11.22 -4.04 -27.52
CA SER A 208 11.12 -4.42 -28.94
C SER A 208 10.64 -5.87 -29.11
N ILE A 209 10.70 -6.68 -28.06
CA ILE A 209 10.31 -8.09 -28.07
C ILE A 209 8.83 -8.18 -27.66
N ALA A 210 8.05 -8.93 -28.45
CA ALA A 210 6.66 -9.21 -28.18
C ALA A 210 6.50 -10.15 -26.97
N VAL A 211 6.63 -9.62 -25.75
CA VAL A 211 6.51 -10.41 -24.50
C VAL A 211 5.44 -9.91 -23.53
N GLY A 212 4.74 -8.83 -23.90
CA GLY A 212 3.51 -8.43 -23.21
C GLY A 212 2.29 -9.19 -23.74
N ASN A 213 1.25 -9.32 -22.92
CA ASN A 213 -0.12 -9.56 -23.38
C ASN A 213 -0.44 -8.50 -24.44
N ARG A 214 -0.19 -8.78 -25.73
CA ARG A 214 -0.81 -8.01 -26.79
C ARG A 214 -2.28 -8.32 -26.71
N SER A 215 -3.08 -7.26 -26.66
CA SER A 215 -4.43 -7.30 -27.21
C SER A 215 -4.35 -7.92 -28.60
N PRO A 216 -4.91 -9.12 -28.82
CA PRO A 216 -5.18 -9.57 -30.16
C PRO A 216 -6.36 -8.73 -30.70
N GLU A 217 -6.80 -8.97 -31.93
CA GLU A 217 -7.93 -8.25 -32.54
C GLU A 217 -9.13 -8.16 -31.59
N ARG A 218 -9.95 -7.11 -31.71
CA ARG A 218 -11.04 -6.78 -30.77
C ARG A 218 -11.92 -7.98 -30.41
N GLU A 219 -12.13 -8.89 -31.34
CA GLU A 219 -12.94 -10.11 -31.20
C GLU A 219 -12.26 -11.17 -30.31
N ILE A 220 -10.96 -11.41 -30.48
CA ILE A 220 -10.18 -12.32 -29.62
C ILE A 220 -10.06 -11.73 -28.21
N ARG A 221 -10.02 -10.41 -28.04
CA ARG A 221 -10.08 -9.78 -26.70
C ARG A 221 -11.39 -10.07 -25.98
N ILE A 222 -12.52 -10.06 -26.69
CA ILE A 222 -13.82 -10.34 -26.10
C ILE A 222 -13.88 -11.82 -25.71
N LEU A 223 -13.43 -12.72 -26.58
CA LEU A 223 -13.39 -14.16 -26.28
C LEU A 223 -12.42 -14.49 -25.13
N ALA A 224 -11.23 -13.90 -25.12
CA ALA A 224 -10.28 -14.04 -24.03
C ALA A 224 -10.80 -13.41 -22.73
N ALA A 225 -11.50 -12.27 -22.80
CA ALA A 225 -12.15 -11.68 -21.63
C ALA A 225 -13.28 -12.57 -21.13
N VAL A 226 -14.12 -13.14 -22.00
CA VAL A 226 -15.17 -14.09 -21.62
C VAL A 226 -14.57 -15.34 -20.98
N PHE A 227 -13.48 -15.88 -21.54
CA PHE A 227 -12.78 -17.04 -20.98
C PHE A 227 -12.11 -16.73 -19.63
N ASP A 228 -11.52 -15.54 -19.49
CA ASP A 228 -10.95 -15.10 -18.22
C ASP A 228 -12.06 -14.88 -17.17
N TRP A 229 -13.18 -14.28 -17.57
CA TRP A 229 -14.38 -14.13 -16.74
C TRP A 229 -14.95 -15.48 -16.31
N THR A 230 -15.08 -16.46 -17.21
CA THR A 230 -15.54 -17.80 -16.84
C THR A 230 -14.54 -18.48 -15.92
N SER A 231 -13.24 -18.37 -16.18
CA SER A 231 -12.21 -18.91 -15.29
C SER A 231 -12.21 -18.25 -13.89
N LEU A 232 -12.52 -16.96 -13.80
CA LEU A 232 -12.67 -16.25 -12.53
C LEU A 232 -13.94 -16.67 -11.79
N VAL A 233 -15.07 -16.72 -12.48
CA VAL A 233 -16.38 -16.99 -11.86
C VAL A 233 -16.55 -18.47 -11.50
N VAL A 234 -16.07 -19.37 -12.35
CA VAL A 234 -16.24 -20.82 -12.18
C VAL A 234 -15.05 -21.45 -11.46
N ILE A 235 -13.82 -21.06 -11.84
CA ILE A 235 -12.59 -21.71 -11.37
C ILE A 235 -11.89 -20.85 -10.29
N GLN A 236 -12.29 -19.59 -10.12
CA GLN A 236 -11.65 -18.64 -9.18
C GLN A 236 -10.14 -18.49 -9.42
N ARG A 237 -9.73 -18.59 -10.69
CA ARG A 237 -8.34 -18.50 -11.18
C ARG A 237 -8.29 -17.64 -12.45
N GLY A 238 -7.08 -17.34 -12.94
CA GLY A 238 -6.89 -16.59 -14.18
C GLY A 238 -6.39 -15.17 -13.98
N LEU A 239 -6.35 -14.38 -15.07
CA LEU A 239 -5.87 -13.00 -15.09
C LEU A 239 -6.77 -12.06 -14.29
N GLY A 240 -8.08 -12.35 -14.22
CA GLY A 240 -9.02 -11.61 -13.38
C GLY A 240 -8.81 -11.80 -11.87
N ALA A 241 -8.10 -12.84 -11.44
CA ALA A 241 -7.80 -13.15 -10.04
C ALA A 241 -6.41 -12.63 -9.58
N THR A 242 -5.61 -12.05 -10.47
CA THR A 242 -4.28 -11.50 -10.15
C THR A 242 -4.32 -9.98 -9.97
N ASN A 243 -3.27 -9.45 -9.34
CA ASN A 243 -3.00 -8.01 -9.26
C ASN A 243 -2.00 -7.52 -10.33
N HIS A 244 -1.46 -8.42 -11.16
CA HIS A 244 -0.42 -8.23 -12.19
C HIS A 244 0.95 -7.73 -11.70
N PHE A 245 1.12 -7.46 -10.40
CA PHE A 245 2.39 -7.17 -9.75
C PHE A 245 2.85 -8.43 -9.01
N GLU A 246 3.22 -9.46 -9.77
CA GLU A 246 3.51 -10.78 -9.21
C GLU A 246 5.00 -11.04 -8.96
N ALA A 247 5.90 -10.21 -9.49
CA ALA A 247 7.32 -10.28 -9.19
C ALA A 247 7.86 -8.93 -8.70
N GLY A 248 8.88 -8.99 -7.85
CA GLY A 248 9.54 -7.82 -7.29
C GLY A 248 10.85 -8.16 -6.62
N GLY A 249 11.36 -7.20 -5.87
CA GLY A 249 12.57 -7.41 -5.09
C GLY A 249 12.75 -6.37 -4.01
N PHE A 250 13.54 -6.71 -3.01
CA PHE A 250 14.10 -5.76 -2.05
C PHE A 250 15.61 -5.82 -2.15
N ILE A 251 16.26 -4.66 -2.23
CA ILE A 251 17.72 -4.57 -2.23
C ILE A 251 18.20 -3.51 -1.26
N ARG A 252 19.45 -3.64 -0.84
CA ARG A 252 20.19 -2.53 -0.23
C ARG A 252 20.80 -1.64 -1.31
N SER A 253 20.72 -0.33 -1.12
CA SER A 253 21.25 0.66 -2.07
C SER A 253 22.78 0.73 -2.06
N LYS A 254 23.44 0.21 -1.03
CA LYS A 254 24.90 0.02 -0.92
C LYS A 254 25.23 -0.98 0.19
N GLY A 255 26.48 -1.44 0.22
CA GLY A 255 27.03 -2.18 1.36
C GLY A 255 27.00 -1.37 2.66
N GLY A 256 26.88 -2.06 3.80
CA GLY A 256 26.86 -1.46 5.14
C GLY A 256 25.48 -0.96 5.61
N ILE A 257 24.43 -1.06 4.79
CA ILE A 257 23.05 -0.82 5.26
C ILE A 257 22.56 -2.08 5.97
N ARG A 258 21.90 -1.92 7.13
CA ARG A 258 21.49 -3.06 7.98
C ARG A 258 20.36 -3.90 7.34
N TRP A 259 19.45 -3.31 6.57
CA TRP A 259 18.38 -4.03 5.85
C TRP A 259 17.93 -3.28 4.57
N PRO A 260 17.14 -3.91 3.67
CA PRO A 260 16.80 -3.32 2.37
C PRO A 260 16.06 -1.98 2.43
N ASP A 261 16.56 -1.00 1.67
CA ASP A 261 16.04 0.37 1.59
C ASP A 261 15.43 0.70 0.21
N ILE A 262 15.50 -0.22 -0.76
CA ILE A 262 14.89 -0.11 -2.10
C ILE A 262 13.93 -1.27 -2.34
N GLN A 263 12.78 -0.97 -2.91
CA GLN A 263 11.76 -1.93 -3.33
C GLN A 263 11.47 -1.85 -4.83
N PHE A 264 11.44 -3.00 -5.51
CA PHE A 264 11.06 -3.12 -6.90
C PHE A 264 9.69 -3.78 -7.06
N HIS A 265 8.84 -3.25 -7.92
CA HIS A 265 7.67 -3.96 -8.42
C HIS A 265 7.72 -4.09 -9.93
N PHE A 266 7.52 -5.30 -10.41
CA PHE A 266 7.49 -5.59 -11.83
C PHE A 266 6.06 -5.71 -12.34
N LEU A 267 5.78 -5.08 -13.47
CA LEU A 267 4.51 -5.17 -14.18
C LEU A 267 4.80 -5.53 -15.64
N PRO A 268 4.38 -6.71 -16.13
CA PRO A 268 4.53 -7.12 -17.53
C PRO A 268 3.48 -6.46 -18.44
N GLY A 269 3.36 -5.14 -18.35
CA GLY A 269 2.44 -4.34 -19.13
C GLY A 269 2.92 -2.90 -19.27
N ALA A 270 2.57 -2.27 -20.39
CA ALA A 270 2.97 -0.91 -20.73
C ALA A 270 1.83 0.10 -20.45
N MET A 271 1.46 0.28 -19.18
CA MET A 271 0.36 1.15 -18.78
C MET A 271 0.79 2.62 -18.71
N ARG A 272 -0.05 3.54 -19.21
CA ARG A 272 0.11 4.98 -18.93
C ARG A 272 -0.66 5.31 -17.64
N TYR A 273 -0.19 6.33 -16.91
CA TYR A 273 -0.82 6.78 -15.67
C TYR A 273 -2.22 7.37 -15.88
N ASP A 274 -2.56 7.80 -17.11
CA ASP A 274 -3.88 8.25 -17.53
C ASP A 274 -4.86 7.08 -17.83
N GLY A 275 -4.44 5.84 -17.61
CA GLY A 275 -5.24 4.64 -17.88
C GLY A 275 -5.36 4.31 -19.37
N ALA A 276 -4.83 5.14 -20.27
CA ALA A 276 -4.77 4.82 -21.69
C ALA A 276 -3.70 3.74 -21.92
N GLY A 277 -4.06 2.69 -22.65
CA GLY A 277 -3.09 1.66 -23.04
C GLY A 277 -1.93 2.29 -23.81
N GLY A 278 -0.70 1.95 -23.42
CA GLY A 278 0.45 2.23 -24.27
C GLY A 278 0.33 1.51 -25.61
N HIS A 279 0.84 2.12 -26.68
CA HIS A 279 1.00 1.42 -27.95
C HIS A 279 2.23 0.48 -27.84
N GLY A 280 2.06 -0.80 -28.17
CA GLY A 280 3.16 -1.78 -28.23
C GLY A 280 3.34 -2.68 -27.00
N HIS A 281 4.33 -3.57 -27.07
CA HIS A 281 4.71 -4.44 -25.95
C HIS A 281 5.68 -3.69 -25.03
N GLY A 282 5.59 -3.96 -23.73
CA GLY A 282 6.51 -3.37 -22.77
C GLY A 282 6.19 -3.83 -21.35
N PHE A 283 7.08 -3.45 -20.46
CA PHE A 283 6.99 -3.73 -19.04
C PHE A 283 7.38 -2.49 -18.24
N GLN A 284 7.04 -2.50 -16.96
CA GLN A 284 7.36 -1.41 -16.05
C GLN A 284 8.05 -1.97 -14.82
N VAL A 285 9.09 -1.27 -14.39
CA VAL A 285 9.76 -1.53 -13.13
C VAL A 285 9.52 -0.31 -12.25
N HIS A 286 8.77 -0.48 -11.18
CA HIS A 286 8.49 0.56 -10.22
C HIS A 286 9.51 0.47 -9.11
N VAL A 287 10.14 1.60 -8.78
CA VAL A 287 11.17 1.68 -7.74
C VAL A 287 10.65 2.54 -6.60
N GLY A 288 10.52 1.94 -5.42
CA GLY A 288 10.19 2.62 -4.18
C GLY A 288 11.42 2.75 -3.30
N LEU A 289 11.56 3.89 -2.63
CA LEU A 289 12.53 4.05 -1.54
C LEU A 289 11.79 3.76 -0.23
N ASN A 290 12.24 2.77 0.54
CA ASN A 290 11.56 2.40 1.79
C ASN A 290 11.84 3.40 2.92
N LYS A 291 13.02 4.02 2.88
CA LYS A 291 13.53 4.91 3.93
C LYS A 291 13.84 6.29 3.36
N VAL A 292 12.79 7.08 3.12
CA VAL A 292 12.97 8.46 2.66
C VAL A 292 13.22 9.44 3.78
N GLU A 293 14.08 10.41 3.51
CA GLU A 293 14.37 11.55 4.37
C GLU A 293 13.57 12.79 3.97
N SER A 294 13.15 12.91 2.71
CA SER A 294 12.27 13.99 2.26
C SER A 294 10.96 13.99 3.04
N ARG A 295 10.46 15.19 3.38
CA ARG A 295 9.22 15.39 4.11
C ARG A 295 8.31 16.35 3.37
N GLY A 296 7.10 15.88 3.11
CA GLY A 296 6.00 16.71 2.65
C GLY A 296 5.22 17.34 3.80
N ARG A 297 4.16 18.05 3.44
CA ARG A 297 3.18 18.62 4.37
C ARG A 297 1.78 18.54 3.77
N VAL A 298 0.80 18.22 4.60
CA VAL A 298 -0.62 18.50 4.31
C VAL A 298 -1.13 19.54 5.29
N GLN A 299 -1.87 20.52 4.77
CA GLN A 299 -2.37 21.64 5.54
C GLN A 299 -3.82 21.93 5.18
N ILE A 300 -4.64 22.14 6.21
CA ILE A 300 -6.00 22.64 6.06
C ILE A 300 -5.96 24.09 5.59
N ARG A 301 -6.80 24.44 4.62
CA ARG A 301 -6.85 25.78 4.02
C ARG A 301 -7.97 26.66 4.57
N SER A 302 -9.00 26.06 5.17
CA SER A 302 -10.16 26.77 5.71
C SER A 302 -10.85 25.95 6.80
N SER A 303 -11.80 26.56 7.49
CA SER A 303 -12.68 25.88 8.45
C SER A 303 -13.82 25.08 7.77
N ASN A 304 -13.99 25.18 6.45
CA ASN A 304 -14.98 24.40 5.72
C ASN A 304 -14.44 22.97 5.48
N PRO A 305 -15.06 21.93 6.06
CA PRO A 305 -14.59 20.55 5.94
C PRO A 305 -14.67 19.99 4.51
N ARG A 306 -15.37 20.67 3.61
CA ARG A 306 -15.45 20.32 2.18
C ARG A 306 -14.28 20.85 1.36
N ASP A 307 -13.51 21.79 1.90
CA ASP A 307 -12.38 22.35 1.17
C ASP A 307 -11.21 21.37 1.21
N LEU A 308 -10.68 21.04 0.03
CA LEU A 308 -9.51 20.17 -0.07
C LEU A 308 -8.32 20.79 0.67
N PRO A 309 -7.48 19.99 1.36
CA PRO A 309 -6.26 20.51 1.96
C PRO A 309 -5.21 20.86 0.89
N SER A 310 -4.25 21.71 1.22
CA SER A 310 -3.01 21.83 0.42
C SER A 310 -2.10 20.65 0.73
N ILE A 311 -1.52 20.06 -0.32
CA ILE A 311 -0.59 18.93 -0.22
C ILE A 311 0.69 19.32 -0.93
N GLN A 312 1.82 19.22 -0.23
CA GLN A 312 3.15 19.41 -0.77
C GLN A 312 3.98 18.16 -0.48
N PHE A 313 4.49 17.51 -1.53
CA PHE A 313 5.17 16.21 -1.39
C PHE A 313 6.66 16.31 -1.10
N ASN A 314 7.33 17.32 -1.70
CA ASN A 314 8.78 17.49 -1.63
C ASN A 314 9.58 16.25 -2.05
N TYR A 315 9.09 15.50 -3.05
CA TYR A 315 9.79 14.31 -3.54
C TYR A 315 11.22 14.63 -3.93
N LEU A 316 12.16 13.78 -3.46
CA LEU A 316 13.59 13.90 -3.74
C LEU A 316 14.19 15.25 -3.33
N GLN A 317 13.55 16.00 -2.42
CA GLN A 317 14.11 17.25 -1.91
C GLN A 317 15.40 16.98 -1.13
N HIS A 318 15.46 15.88 -0.38
CA HIS A 318 16.66 15.52 0.38
C HIS A 318 17.72 14.86 -0.50
N HIS A 319 18.98 15.28 -0.35
CA HIS A 319 20.09 14.75 -1.14
C HIS A 319 20.31 13.25 -0.91
N HIS A 320 20.01 12.74 0.29
CA HIS A 320 20.04 11.30 0.57
C HIS A 320 19.14 10.52 -0.38
N ASP A 321 17.87 10.93 -0.51
CA ASP A 321 16.90 10.24 -1.36
C ASP A 321 17.33 10.29 -2.82
N GLN A 322 17.87 11.42 -3.29
CA GLN A 322 18.45 11.52 -4.64
C GLN A 322 19.61 10.54 -4.83
N SER A 323 20.49 10.41 -3.84
CA SER A 323 21.64 9.48 -3.88
C SER A 323 21.19 8.03 -3.93
N VAL A 324 20.26 7.62 -3.05
CA VAL A 324 19.70 6.26 -3.02
C VAL A 324 18.98 5.97 -4.35
N PHE A 325 18.18 6.91 -4.82
CA PHE A 325 17.46 6.78 -6.09
C PHE A 325 18.42 6.64 -7.28
N ARG A 326 19.47 7.44 -7.33
CA ARG A 326 20.53 7.32 -8.34
C ARG A 326 21.30 6.01 -8.27
N ARG A 327 21.38 5.33 -7.12
CA ARG A 327 21.99 3.99 -7.03
C ARG A 327 21.04 2.90 -7.51
N ALA A 328 19.73 3.10 -7.35
CA ALA A 328 18.72 2.17 -7.83
C ALA A 328 18.67 2.08 -9.37
N VAL A 329 19.03 3.16 -10.09
CA VAL A 329 18.87 3.29 -11.54
C VAL A 329 19.98 2.61 -12.37
N PRO A 330 21.29 2.76 -12.10
CA PRO A 330 22.37 2.04 -12.81
C PRO A 330 22.33 0.53 -12.57
N GLY A 331 21.86 0.10 -11.38
CA GLY A 331 21.56 -1.31 -11.13
C GLY A 331 20.50 -1.88 -12.09
N LEU A 332 19.66 -1.02 -12.68
CA LEU A 332 18.82 -1.34 -13.84
C LEU A 332 19.57 -1.09 -15.17
N LEU A 333 20.03 0.13 -15.45
CA LEU A 333 20.37 0.55 -16.82
C LEU A 333 21.71 0.05 -17.37
N GLU A 334 22.70 -0.29 -16.54
CA GLU A 334 23.99 -0.76 -17.06
C GLU A 334 23.99 -2.26 -17.40
N ARG A 335 22.91 -2.99 -17.08
CA ARG A 335 22.90 -4.46 -17.07
C ARG A 335 21.64 -5.11 -17.67
N PHE A 336 20.73 -4.31 -18.26
CA PHE A 336 19.57 -4.77 -19.03
C PHE A 336 19.75 -4.54 -20.53
#